data_AF-A0A958R9B4-F1
#
_entry.id   AF-A0A958R9B4-F1
#
_cell.length_a   1.000
_cell.length_b   1.000
_cell.length_c   1.000
_cell.angle_alpha   90.00
_cell.angle_beta   90.00
_cell.angle_gamma   90.00
#
_symmetry.space_group_name_H-M   'P 1'
#
loop_
_entity.id
_entity.type
_entity.pdbx_description
1 polymer ?
#
loop_
_entity_poly.entity_id
_entity_poly.type
_entity_poly.pdbx_seq_one_letter_code
_entity_poly.pdbx_strand_id
1 'polypeptide(L)'
;MFQQYTKEFAYNLKLSYPVILGMLGHTFVAFADNIMVGQLGTAELAAVSLGNSFVFIAMSLGIGFSTAITPLVAEADGAGDKTAGKNALKHGLVLCTVLGLSLFGVILLSKPLLHHMQQPPEVVELAIPYLD
;
A
#
# COMPACT_ATOMS: atom_id res chain seq x y z
N MET A 1 -22.26 6.09 -33.97
CA MET A 1 -21.15 6.59 -33.13
C MET A 1 -21.38 6.33 -31.64
N PHE A 2 -22.50 6.74 -31.02
CA PHE A 2 -22.78 6.51 -29.59
C PHE A 2 -22.98 5.04 -29.16
N GLN A 3 -23.53 4.18 -30.03
CA GLN A 3 -23.80 2.77 -29.72
C GLN A 3 -22.54 1.91 -29.50
N GLN A 4 -21.39 2.35 -30.01
CA GLN A 4 -20.11 1.64 -29.88
C GLN A 4 -19.46 1.93 -28.51
N TYR A 5 -19.70 3.11 -27.94
CA TYR A 5 -19.24 3.50 -26.61
C TYR A 5 -20.03 2.86 -25.48
N THR A 6 -21.35 2.68 -25.63
CA THR A 6 -22.19 2.07 -24.59
C THR A 6 -22.06 0.55 -24.52
N LYS A 7 -21.48 -0.09 -25.53
CA LYS A 7 -21.29 -1.54 -25.59
C LYS A 7 -20.29 -2.05 -24.54
N GLU A 8 -19.22 -1.30 -24.32
CA GLU A 8 -18.16 -1.63 -23.35
C GLU A 8 -18.57 -1.34 -21.88
N PHE A 9 -19.64 -0.58 -21.67
CA PHE A 9 -20.06 -0.15 -20.33
C PHE A 9 -20.47 -1.34 -19.44
N ALA A 10 -21.19 -2.30 -20.00
CA ALA A 10 -21.61 -3.50 -19.26
C ALA A 10 -20.42 -4.41 -18.91
N TYR A 11 -19.43 -4.53 -19.80
CA TYR A 11 -18.22 -5.30 -19.55
C TYR A 11 -17.35 -4.64 -18.47
N ASN A 12 -17.10 -3.34 -18.59
CA ASN A 12 -16.36 -2.57 -17.60
C ASN A 12 -17.04 -2.61 -16.23
N LEU A 13 -18.37 -2.48 -16.15
CA LEU A 13 -19.11 -2.62 -14.90
C LEU A 13 -18.93 -4.01 -14.27
N LYS A 14 -18.94 -5.07 -15.07
CA LYS A 14 -18.74 -6.44 -14.57
C LYS A 14 -17.33 -6.64 -14.00
N LEU A 15 -16.32 -6.00 -14.57
CA LEU A 15 -14.94 -6.06 -14.09
C LEU A 15 -14.69 -5.14 -12.88
N SER A 16 -15.24 -3.94 -12.90
CA SER A 16 -15.04 -2.94 -11.86
C SER A 16 -15.86 -3.21 -10.61
N TYR A 17 -17.04 -3.84 -10.72
CA TYR A 17 -17.89 -4.16 -9.57
C TYR A 17 -17.15 -4.91 -8.43
N PRO A 18 -16.45 -6.04 -8.68
CA PRO A 18 -15.70 -6.73 -7.63
C PRO A 18 -14.54 -5.88 -7.08
N VAL A 19 -13.89 -5.08 -7.92
CA VAL A 19 -12.79 -4.19 -7.50
C VAL A 19 -13.30 -3.11 -6.56
N ILE A 20 -14.42 -2.46 -6.90
CA ILE A 20 -15.07 -1.44 -6.06
C ILE A 20 -15.46 -2.05 -4.72
N LEU A 21 -16.06 -3.24 -4.73
CA LEU A 21 -16.48 -3.92 -3.52
C LEU A 21 -15.29 -4.29 -2.62
N GLY A 22 -14.17 -4.69 -3.22
CA GLY A 22 -12.91 -4.92 -2.52
C GLY A 22 -12.32 -3.66 -1.89
N MET A 23 -12.29 -2.53 -2.62
CA MET A 23 -11.80 -1.26 -2.09
C MET A 23 -12.70 -0.69 -0.97
N LEU A 24 -14.02 -0.86 -1.10
CA LEU A 24 -14.96 -0.54 -0.03
C LEU A 24 -14.69 -1.39 1.21
N GLY A 25 -14.48 -2.70 1.05
CA GLY A 25 -14.12 -3.60 2.13
C GLY A 25 -12.84 -3.16 2.85
N HIS A 26 -11.78 -2.84 2.10
CA HIS A 26 -10.52 -2.34 2.65
C HIS A 26 -10.73 -1.05 3.47
N THR A 27 -11.54 -0.12 2.97
CA THR A 27 -11.85 1.14 3.65
C THR A 27 -12.66 0.89 4.93
N PHE A 28 -13.59 -0.06 4.90
CA PHE A 28 -14.42 -0.42 6.05
C PHE A 28 -13.61 -1.08 7.17
N VAL A 29 -12.64 -1.95 6.82
CA VAL A 29 -11.70 -2.53 7.78
C VAL A 29 -10.88 -1.43 8.45
N ALA A 30 -10.27 -0.54 7.67
CA ALA A 30 -9.51 0.58 8.22
C ALA A 30 -10.37 1.47 9.13
N PHE A 31 -11.64 1.70 8.77
CA PHE A 31 -12.56 2.45 9.62
C PHE A 31 -12.88 1.72 10.93
N ALA A 32 -13.16 0.41 10.87
CA ALA A 32 -13.42 -0.40 12.07
C ALA A 32 -12.21 -0.44 13.00
N ASP A 33 -11.00 -0.58 12.45
CA ASP A 33 -9.74 -0.57 13.22
C ASP A 33 -9.56 0.77 13.96
N ASN A 34 -9.84 1.90 13.28
CA ASN A 34 -9.78 3.22 13.90
C ASN A 34 -10.83 3.39 15.02
N ILE A 35 -12.05 2.85 14.86
CA ILE A 35 -13.05 2.88 15.92
C ILE A 35 -12.59 2.04 17.12
N MET A 36 -12.06 0.83 16.86
CA MET A 36 -11.61 -0.07 17.91
C MET A 36 -10.49 0.57 18.75
N VAL A 37 -9.49 1.17 18.09
CA VAL A 37 -8.40 1.87 18.77
C VAL A 37 -8.89 3.16 19.44
N GLY A 38 -9.79 3.90 18.79
CA GLY A 38 -10.35 5.14 19.33
C GLY A 38 -11.15 4.97 20.62
N GLN A 39 -11.65 3.76 20.90
CA GLN A 39 -12.30 3.43 22.18
C GLN A 39 -11.31 3.27 23.34
N LEU A 40 -10.03 3.02 23.06
CA LEU A 40 -8.98 2.90 24.09
C LEU A 40 -8.59 4.28 24.63
N GLY A 41 -8.46 5.26 23.74
CA GLY A 41 -8.24 6.65 24.11
C GLY A 41 -7.76 7.50 22.93
N THR A 42 -7.72 8.82 23.13
CA THR A 42 -7.27 9.77 22.10
C THR A 42 -5.76 9.70 21.88
N ALA A 43 -4.99 9.33 22.90
CA ALA A 43 -3.54 9.16 22.80
C ALA A 43 -3.18 7.92 21.97
N GLU A 44 -3.88 6.81 22.18
CA GLU A 44 -3.71 5.56 21.40
C GLU A 44 -4.06 5.76 19.93
N LEU A 45 -5.17 6.46 19.64
CA LEU A 45 -5.55 6.76 18.25
C LEU A 45 -4.54 7.67 17.55
N ALA A 46 -3.99 8.66 18.27
CA ALA A 46 -2.93 9.52 17.76
C ALA A 46 -1.64 8.72 17.47
N ALA A 47 -1.28 7.79 18.36
CA ALA A 47 -0.11 6.92 18.20
C ALA A 47 -0.24 6.01 16.96
N VAL A 48 -1.41 5.39 16.77
CA VAL A 48 -1.70 4.58 15.57
C VAL A 48 -1.63 5.41 14.30
N SER A 49 -2.22 6.61 14.30
CA SER A 49 -2.19 7.50 13.14
C SER A 49 -0.76 7.91 12.76
N LEU A 50 0.07 8.18 13.77
CA LEU A 50 1.48 8.51 13.58
C LEU A 50 2.26 7.32 13.00
N GLY A 51 2.16 6.14 13.61
CA GLY A 51 2.81 4.92 13.12
C GLY A 51 2.38 4.55 11.70
N ASN A 52 1.06 4.58 11.44
CA ASN A 52 0.50 4.29 10.12
C ASN A 52 1.01 5.27 9.05
N SER A 53 1.31 6.53 9.40
CA SER A 53 1.87 7.49 8.44
C SER A 53 3.26 7.08 7.93
N PHE A 54 4.13 6.56 8.81
CA PHE A 54 5.45 6.04 8.42
C PHE A 54 5.32 4.79 7.55
N VAL A 55 4.46 3.85 7.95
CA VAL A 55 4.19 2.63 7.19
C VAL A 55 3.60 2.98 5.81
N PHE A 56 2.70 3.95 5.74
CA PHE A 56 2.08 4.39 4.49
C PHE A 56 3.09 4.98 3.50
N ILE A 57 4.07 5.77 3.97
CA ILE A 57 5.13 6.29 3.11
C ILE A 57 5.94 5.15 2.49
N ALA A 58 6.34 4.16 3.29
CA ALA A 58 7.07 3.00 2.80
C ALA A 58 6.21 2.14 1.85
N MET A 59 4.95 1.87 2.20
CA MET A 59 4.02 1.15 1.34
C MET A 59 3.79 1.86 0.02
N SER A 60 3.66 3.19 0.02
CA SER A 60 3.45 3.98 -1.20
C SER A 60 4.60 3.78 -2.19
N LEU A 61 5.86 3.78 -1.70
CA LEU A 61 7.02 3.45 -2.53
C LEU A 61 6.95 2.02 -3.06
N GLY A 62 6.68 1.04 -2.19
CA GLY A 62 6.57 -0.37 -2.59
C GLY A 62 5.49 -0.62 -3.66
N ILE A 63 4.32 -0.01 -3.50
CA ILE A 63 3.22 -0.09 -4.46
C ILE A 63 3.63 0.54 -5.79
N GLY A 64 4.35 1.67 -5.78
CA GLY A 64 4.84 2.32 -7.00
C GLY A 64 5.73 1.40 -7.84
N PHE A 65 6.74 0.77 -7.21
CA PHE A 65 7.60 -0.18 -7.92
C PHE A 65 6.85 -1.44 -8.35
N SER A 66 5.94 -1.95 -7.51
CA SER A 66 5.15 -3.13 -7.84
C SER A 66 4.23 -2.90 -9.05
N THR A 67 3.59 -1.74 -9.12
CA THR A 67 2.68 -1.39 -10.22
C THR A 67 3.43 -1.08 -11.53
N ALA A 68 4.69 -0.65 -11.45
CA ALA A 68 5.56 -0.45 -12.61
C ALA A 68 5.99 -1.75 -13.31
N ILE A 69 6.00 -2.89 -12.61
CA ILE A 69 6.33 -4.20 -13.19
C ILE A 69 5.20 -4.70 -14.10
N THR A 70 3.95 -4.43 -13.75
CA THR A 70 2.76 -4.86 -14.50
C THR A 70 2.79 -4.48 -15.99
N PRO A 71 3.02 -3.20 -16.38
CA PRO A 71 3.09 -2.83 -17.80
C PRO A 71 4.29 -3.45 -18.51
N LEU A 72 5.44 -3.63 -17.86
CA LEU A 72 6.61 -4.29 -18.46
C LEU A 72 6.32 -5.75 -18.81
N VAL A 73 5.59 -6.45 -17.95
CA VAL A 73 5.14 -7.82 -18.22
C VAL A 73 4.07 -7.85 -19.31
N ALA A 74 3.13 -6.90 -19.30
CA ALA A 74 2.08 -6.79 -20.32
C ALA A 74 2.66 -6.48 -21.71
N GLU A 75 3.70 -5.64 -21.79
CA GLU A 75 4.41 -5.33 -23.03
C GLU A 75 5.12 -6.57 -23.60
N ALA A 76 5.84 -7.31 -22.75
CA ALA A 76 6.51 -8.54 -23.17
C ALA A 76 5.53 -9.63 -23.62
N ASP A 77 4.38 -9.75 -22.95
CA ASP A 77 3.29 -10.66 -23.35
C ASP A 77 2.70 -10.25 -24.71
N GLY A 78 2.45 -8.95 -24.92
CA GLY A 78 1.99 -8.41 -26.20
C GLY A 78 2.98 -8.61 -27.37
N ALA A 79 4.28 -8.62 -27.08
CA ALA A 79 5.33 -8.91 -28.06
C ALA A 79 5.53 -10.41 -28.35
N GLY A 80 4.86 -11.30 -27.61
CA GLY A 80 5.05 -12.75 -27.69
C GLY A 80 6.36 -13.26 -27.09
N ASP A 81 7.17 -12.39 -26.47
CA ASP A 81 8.43 -12.75 -25.83
C ASP A 81 8.21 -13.16 -24.36
N LYS A 82 7.87 -14.43 -24.19
CA LYS A 82 7.67 -15.03 -22.86
C LYS A 82 8.94 -15.03 -22.01
N THR A 83 10.13 -14.99 -22.63
CA THR A 83 11.41 -14.97 -21.90
C THR A 83 11.61 -13.61 -21.26
N ALA A 84 11.38 -12.53 -22.01
CA ALA A 84 11.42 -11.17 -21.49
C ALA A 84 10.41 -10.97 -20.34
N GLY A 85 9.17 -11.44 -20.51
CA GLY A 85 8.15 -11.33 -19.46
C GLY A 85 8.51 -12.09 -18.19
N LYS A 86 9.06 -13.30 -18.32
CA LYS A 86 9.55 -14.10 -17.17
C LYS A 86 10.71 -13.42 -16.45
N ASN A 87 11.63 -12.80 -17.19
CA ASN A 87 12.76 -12.07 -16.61
C ASN A 87 12.30 -10.80 -15.90
N ALA A 88 11.38 -10.03 -16.50
CA ALA A 88 10.79 -8.84 -15.88
C ALA A 88 10.12 -9.19 -14.54
N LEU A 89 9.34 -10.27 -14.50
CA LEU A 89 8.70 -10.73 -13.26
C LEU A 89 9.72 -11.18 -12.21
N LYS A 90 10.75 -11.95 -12.59
CA LYS A 90 11.79 -12.42 -11.66
C LYS A 90 12.59 -11.26 -11.07
N HIS A 91 13.09 -10.37 -11.92
CA HIS A 91 13.85 -9.21 -11.48
C HIS A 91 12.98 -8.25 -10.67
N GLY A 92 11.72 -8.06 -11.09
CA GLY A 92 10.73 -7.29 -10.35
C GLY A 92 10.46 -7.87 -8.96
N LEU A 93 10.29 -9.18 -8.84
CA LEU A 93 10.11 -9.84 -7.55
C LEU A 93 11.32 -9.63 -6.63
N VAL A 94 12.54 -9.88 -7.14
CA VAL A 94 13.78 -9.67 -6.37
C VAL A 94 13.91 -8.21 -5.95
N LEU A 95 13.63 -7.27 -6.86
CA LEU A 95 13.68 -5.85 -6.58
C LEU A 95 12.66 -5.45 -5.50
N CYS A 96 11.42 -5.91 -5.58
CA CYS A 96 10.40 -5.66 -4.56
C CYS A 96 10.77 -6.28 -3.21
N THR A 97 11.37 -7.47 -3.18
CA THR A 97 11.83 -8.11 -1.93
C THR A 97 12.97 -7.32 -1.29
N VAL A 98 13.98 -6.93 -2.08
CA VAL A 98 15.11 -6.13 -1.60
C VAL A 98 14.63 -4.74 -1.14
N LEU A 99 13.74 -4.12 -1.91
CA LEU A 99 13.14 -2.83 -1.56
C LEU A 99 12.33 -2.96 -0.27
N GLY A 100 11.51 -4.00 -0.11
CA GLY A 100 10.73 -4.24 1.09
C GLY A 100 11.61 -4.41 2.34
N LEU A 101 12.67 -5.22 2.26
CA LEU A 101 13.64 -5.37 3.34
C LEU A 101 14.37 -4.05 3.65
N SER A 102 14.75 -3.30 2.62
CA SER A 102 15.40 -2.00 2.79
C SER A 102 14.46 -0.99 3.46
N LEU A 103 13.20 -0.93 3.02
CA LEU A 103 12.19 -0.02 3.59
C LEU A 103 11.86 -0.40 5.03
N PHE A 104 11.76 -1.69 5.35
CA PHE A 104 11.61 -2.16 6.73
C PHE A 104 12.80 -1.71 7.61
N GLY A 105 14.03 -1.84 7.11
CA GLY A 105 15.22 -1.33 7.81
C GLY A 105 15.18 0.19 8.01
N VAL A 106 14.72 0.96 7.01
CA VAL A 106 14.55 2.42 7.12
C VAL A 106 13.50 2.78 8.17
N ILE A 107 12.38 2.06 8.25
CA ILE A 107 11.35 2.28 9.28
C ILE A 107 11.93 2.06 10.68
N LEU A 108 12.66 0.95 10.89
CA LEU A 108 13.29 0.66 12.17
C LEU A 108 14.30 1.76 12.59
N LEU A 109 15.08 2.26 11.63
CA LEU A 109 16.00 3.38 11.86
C LEU A 109 15.30 4.73 12.05
N SER A 110 14.02 4.83 11.68
CA SER A 110 13.20 6.05 11.80
C SER A 110 12.56 6.20 13.18
N LYS A 111 12.62 5.19 14.06
CA LYS A 111 12.17 5.30 15.46
C LYS A 111 12.63 6.55 16.21
N PRO A 112 13.92 6.97 16.17
CA PRO A 112 14.37 8.19 16.84
C PRO A 112 13.76 9.47 16.25
N LEU A 113 13.28 9.47 15.01
CA LEU A 113 12.59 10.62 14.43
C LEU A 113 11.28 10.93 15.16
N LEU A 114 10.60 9.91 15.72
CA LEU A 114 9.36 10.12 16.48
C LEU A 114 9.56 11.08 17.66
N HIS A 115 10.71 11.01 18.35
CA HIS A 115 11.05 11.92 19.45
C HIS A 115 11.25 13.38 18.99
N HIS A 116 11.54 13.60 17.71
CA HIS A 116 11.69 14.94 17.12
C HIS A 116 10.38 15.53 16.57
N MET A 117 9.28 14.77 16.54
CA MET A 117 8.01 15.22 15.95
C MET A 117 7.15 16.10 16.86
N GLN A 118 7.69 16.57 18.00
CA GLN A 118 7.01 17.47 18.95
C GLN A 118 5.63 16.95 19.41
N GLN A 119 5.46 15.62 19.50
CA GLN A 119 4.25 14.99 20.00
C GLN A 119 4.31 14.80 21.53
N PRO A 120 3.15 14.66 22.20
CA PRO A 120 3.12 14.34 23.63
C PRO A 120 3.91 13.06 23.91
N PRO A 121 4.66 12.99 25.04
CA PRO A 121 5.54 11.86 25.32
C PRO A 121 4.79 10.52 25.39
N GLU A 122 3.56 10.53 25.89
CA GLU A 122 2.65 9.38 25.94
C GLU A 122 2.33 8.82 24.54
N VAL A 123 2.14 9.69 23.54
CA VAL A 123 1.86 9.28 22.15
C VAL A 123 3.11 8.69 21.49
N VAL A 124 4.29 9.24 21.78
CA VAL A 124 5.56 8.75 21.24
C VAL A 124 5.88 7.36 21.79
N GLU A 125 5.70 7.13 23.09
CA GLU A 125 5.90 5.81 23.71
C GLU A 125 4.94 4.76 23.15
N LEU A 126 3.68 5.12 22.93
CA LEU A 126 2.68 4.25 22.34
C LEU A 126 2.90 4.00 20.84
N ALA A 127 3.54 4.93 20.11
CA ALA A 127 3.79 4.80 18.66
C ALA A 127 5.01 3.94 18.31
N ILE A 128 6.03 3.88 19.18
CA ILE A 128 7.24 3.06 18.98
C ILE A 128 6.93 1.59 18.65
N PRO A 129 6.07 0.87 19.41
CA PRO A 129 5.78 -0.53 19.13
C PRO A 129 5.01 -0.74 17.80
N TYR A 130 4.42 0.29 17.21
CA TYR A 130 3.82 0.19 15.87
C TYR A 130 4.86 0.23 14.73
N LEU A 131 6.12 0.55 15.04
CA LEU A 131 7.23 0.55 14.08
C LEU A 131 8.15 -0.67 14.20
N ASP A 132 7.86 -1.61 15.12
CA ASP A 132 8.52 -2.91 15.26
C ASP A 132 7.94 -3.96 14.32
#